data_AF-A0A3L7XQE5-F1
#
_entry.id   AF-A0A3L7XQE5-F1
#
_cell.length_a   1.000
_cell.length_b   1.000
_cell.length_c   1.000
_cell.angle_alpha   90.00
_cell.angle_beta   90.00
_cell.angle_gamma   90.00
#
_symmetry.space_group_name_H-M   'P 1'
#
loop_
_entity.id
_entity.type
_entity.pdbx_description
1 polymer ?
#
loop_
_entity_poly.entity_id
_entity_poly.type
_entity_poly.pdbx_seq_one_letter_code
_entity_poly.pdbx_strand_id
1 'polypeptide(L)' 'MRAPTITICTNGNCAPKSVAEKVLQHLQARITAEPALSHVICNTIECFGICHSGPIACIQPGGLYYERLDAALLDRIL' A
#
# COMPACT_ATOMS: atom_id res chain seq x y z
N MET A 1 -0.07 0.00 21.41
CA MET A 1 0.76 -0.09 20.17
C MET A 1 -0.09 0.44 19.04
N ARG A 2 0.44 1.37 18.23
CA ARG A 2 -0.33 2.01 17.15
C ARG A 2 -0.49 1.00 16.01
N ALA A 3 -1.71 0.83 15.52
CA ALA A 3 -2.01 -0.01 14.36
C ALA A 3 -1.09 0.34 13.17
N PRO A 4 -0.47 -0.64 12.50
CA PRO A 4 0.32 -0.37 11.32
C PRO A 4 -0.60 0.18 10.23
N THR A 5 -0.19 1.28 9.59
CA THR A 5 -0.94 1.94 8.53
C THR A 5 -0.15 1.84 7.24
N ILE A 6 -0.77 1.28 6.20
CA ILE A 6 -0.20 1.18 4.86
C ILE A 6 -0.91 2.21 4.00
N THR A 7 -0.17 3.22 3.54
CA THR A 7 -0.70 4.29 2.68
C THR A 7 -0.24 4.07 1.25
N ILE A 8 -1.18 3.90 0.31
CA ILE A 8 -0.89 3.64 -1.12
C ILE A 8 -1.19 4.89 -1.96
N CYS A 9 -0.30 5.22 -2.89
CA CYS A 9 -0.53 6.29 -3.87
C CYS A 9 -1.52 5.87 -4.95
N THR A 10 -2.57 6.67 -5.18
CA THR A 10 -3.65 6.37 -6.14
C THR A 10 -3.85 7.45 -7.21
N ASN A 11 -2.96 8.47 -7.31
CA ASN A 11 -3.11 9.58 -8.28
C ASN A 11 -3.32 9.12 -9.73
N GLY A 12 -2.63 8.06 -10.14
CA GLY A 12 -2.48 7.69 -11.55
C GLY A 12 -1.20 8.24 -12.22
N ASN A 13 -0.45 9.13 -11.56
CA ASN A 13 0.75 9.76 -12.12
C ASN A 13 2.02 8.94 -11.89
N CYS A 14 2.11 8.25 -10.75
CA CYS A 14 3.24 7.37 -10.41
C CYS A 14 3.10 5.99 -11.06
N ALA A 15 1.85 5.52 -11.20
CA ALA A 15 1.50 4.27 -11.88
C ALA A 15 0.05 4.37 -12.36
N PRO A 16 -0.37 3.59 -13.36
CA PRO A 16 -1.76 3.57 -13.81
C PRO A 16 -2.71 3.30 -12.65
N LYS A 17 -3.85 4.00 -12.61
CA LYS A 17 -4.85 3.85 -11.53
C LYS A 17 -5.28 2.39 -11.33
N SER A 18 -5.42 1.64 -12.42
CA SER A 18 -5.75 0.22 -12.39
C SER A 18 -4.72 -0.64 -11.65
N VAL A 19 -3.45 -0.25 -11.61
CA VAL A 19 -2.41 -0.95 -10.84
C VAL A 19 -2.56 -0.63 -9.35
N ALA A 20 -2.74 0.64 -9.01
CA ALA A 20 -2.94 1.06 -7.62
C ALA A 20 -4.21 0.45 -7.01
N GLU A 21 -5.30 0.41 -7.76
CA GLU A 21 -6.56 -0.22 -7.37
C GLU A 21 -6.40 -1.74 -7.15
N LYS A 22 -5.69 -2.44 -8.04
CA LYS A 22 -5.40 -3.88 -7.85
C LYS A 22 -4.62 -4.15 -6.57
N VAL A 23 -3.61 -3.33 -6.26
CA VAL A 23 -2.82 -3.49 -5.03
C VAL A 23 -3.67 -3.20 -3.79
N LEU A 24 -4.52 -2.16 -3.85
CA LEU A 24 -5.44 -1.84 -2.77
C LEU A 24 -6.46 -2.97 -2.52
N GLN A 25 -7.03 -3.53 -3.59
CA GLN A 25 -7.96 -4.67 -3.49
C GLN A 25 -7.26 -5.91 -2.91
N HIS A 26 -6.03 -6.19 -3.35
CA HIS A 26 -5.23 -7.29 -2.82
C HIS A 26 -4.98 -7.13 -1.32
N LEU A 27 -4.64 -5.91 -0.88
CA LEU A 27 -4.42 -5.60 0.53
C LEU A 27 -5.67 -5.85 1.39
N GLN A 28 -6.83 -5.36 0.93
CA GLN A 28 -8.09 -5.56 1.64
C GLN A 28 -8.48 -7.03 1.70
N ALA A 29 -8.25 -7.79 0.62
CA ALA A 29 -8.50 -9.22 0.59
C ALA A 29 -7.61 -9.96 1.60
N ARG A 30 -6.32 -9.61 1.71
CA ARG A 30 -5.39 -10.20 2.69
C ARG A 30 -5.78 -9.89 4.13
N ILE A 31 -6.13 -8.64 4.43
CA ILE A 31 -6.60 -8.23 5.76
C ILE A 31 -7.89 -8.96 6.15
N THR A 32 -8.78 -9.18 5.18
CA THR A 32 -10.04 -9.91 5.42
C THR A 32 -9.80 -11.40 5.59
N ALA A 33 -8.86 -11.98 4.84
CA ALA A 33 -8.52 -13.40 4.90
C ALA A 33 -7.75 -13.78 6.17
N GLU A 34 -6.96 -12.85 6.73
CA GLU A 34 -6.12 -13.10 7.90
C GLU A 34 -6.54 -12.23 9.10
N PRO A 35 -7.22 -12.82 10.11
CA PRO A 35 -7.64 -12.10 11.31
C PRO A 35 -6.50 -11.45 12.08
N ALA A 36 -5.28 -11.98 11.95
CA ALA A 36 -4.07 -11.40 12.54
C ALA A 36 -3.77 -9.99 11.99
N LEU A 37 -4.13 -9.72 10.73
CA LEU A 37 -3.95 -8.43 10.05
C LEU A 37 -5.14 -7.47 10.23
N SER A 38 -6.17 -7.85 10.99
CA SER A 38 -7.37 -7.01 11.22
C SER A 38 -7.08 -5.64 11.84
N HIS A 39 -5.91 -5.49 12.47
CA HIS A 39 -5.44 -4.24 13.07
C HIS A 39 -4.66 -3.36 12.07
N VAL A 40 -4.41 -3.81 10.85
CA VAL A 40 -3.72 -3.04 9.79
C VAL A 40 -4.71 -2.07 9.15
N ILE A 41 -4.34 -0.79 9.08
CA ILE A 41 -5.17 0.25 8.47
C ILE A 41 -4.68 0.49 7.04
N CYS A 42 -5.59 0.36 6.07
CA CYS A 42 -5.34 0.82 4.71
C CYS A 42 -5.68 2.29 4.57
N ASN A 43 -4.76 3.07 4.02
CA ASN A 43 -5.01 4.45 3.64
C ASN A 43 -4.61 4.68 2.18
N THR A 44 -5.20 5.69 1.55
CA THR A 44 -4.85 6.11 0.20
C THR A 44 -4.45 7.58 0.22
N ILE A 45 -3.47 7.93 -0.60
CA ILE A 45 -3.06 9.32 -0.80
C ILE A 45 -3.05 9.66 -2.28
N GLU A 46 -3.24 10.94 -2.59
CA GLU A 46 -3.12 11.43 -3.95
C GLU A 46 -1.67 11.33 -4.45
N CYS A 47 -0.66 11.84 -3.74
CA CYS A 47 0.72 11.77 -4.24
C CYS A 47 1.76 11.83 -3.10
N PHE A 48 2.84 11.06 -3.22
CA PHE A 48 4.03 11.18 -2.36
C PHE A 48 5.11 12.12 -2.93
N GLY A 49 4.91 12.66 -4.14
CA GLY A 49 5.89 13.53 -4.82
C GLY A 49 7.03 12.78 -5.52
N ILE A 50 7.08 11.46 -5.44
CA ILE A 50 8.14 10.61 -6.02
C ILE A 50 7.54 9.77 -7.16
N CYS A 51 7.02 10.43 -8.21
CA CYS A 51 6.29 9.73 -9.28
C CYS A 51 7.17 8.78 -10.10
N HIS A 52 8.48 9.04 -10.21
CA HIS A 52 9.38 8.26 -11.05
C HIS A 52 9.56 6.80 -10.59
N SER A 53 9.36 6.52 -9.29
CA SER A 53 9.49 5.17 -8.70
C SER A 53 8.14 4.52 -8.36
N GLY A 54 7.04 5.04 -8.91
CA GLY A 54 5.70 4.54 -8.66
C GLY A 54 5.44 3.12 -9.17
N PRO A 55 4.48 2.39 -8.58
CA PRO A 55 3.63 2.76 -7.44
C PRO A 55 4.38 2.75 -6.11
N ILE A 56 4.04 3.67 -5.19
CA ILE A 56 4.68 3.78 -3.86
C ILE A 56 3.67 3.47 -2.75
N ALA A 57 4.11 2.69 -1.76
CA ALA A 57 3.45 2.58 -0.46
C ALA A 57 4.34 3.07 0.67
N CYS A 58 3.72 3.66 1.68
CA CYS A 58 4.37 4.05 2.93
C CYS A 58 3.78 3.26 4.10
N ILE A 59 4.64 2.69 4.94
CA ILE A 59 4.24 1.92 6.13
C ILE A 59 4.61 2.69 7.40
N GLN A 60 3.62 2.85 8.27
CA GLN A 60 3.74 3.51 9.56
C GLN A 60 3.29 2.56 10.68
N PRO A 61 3.83 2.69 11.92
CA PRO A 61 4.97 3.51 12.30
C PRO A 61 6.29 2.88 11.81
N GLY A 62 7.11 3.65 11.11
CA GLY A 62 8.36 3.18 10.50
C GLY A 62 8.86 4.10 9.40
N GLY A 63 7.93 4.73 8.68
CA GLY A 63 8.29 5.65 7.59
C GLY A 63 9.01 4.93 6.44
N LEU A 64 8.72 3.63 6.27
CA LEU A 64 9.30 2.81 5.21
C LEU A 64 8.53 3.07 3.93
N TYR A 65 9.26 3.42 2.87
CA TYR A 65 8.71 3.59 1.54
C TYR A 65 9.09 2.39 0.69
N TYR A 66 8.09 1.79 0.07
CA TYR A 66 8.26 0.71 -0.90
C TYR A 66 7.97 1.26 -2.29
N GLU A 67 8.97 1.14 -3.16
CA GLU A 67 8.88 1.51 -4.56
C GLU A 67 8.43 0.32 -5.40
N ARG A 68 7.89 0.59 -6.60
CA ARG A 68 7.46 -0.43 -7.57
C ARG A 68 6.54 -1.48 -6.94
N LEU A 69 5.63 -1.03 -6.09
CA LEU A 69 4.77 -1.90 -5.30
C LEU A 69 3.87 -2.77 -6.19
N ASP A 70 3.93 -4.08 -5.97
CA ASP A 70 3.07 -5.07 -6.61
C ASP A 70 2.47 -6.02 -5.55
N ALA A 71 1.54 -6.88 -5.98
CA ALA A 71 0.87 -7.82 -5.09
C ALA A 71 1.85 -8.78 -4.39
N ALA A 72 2.89 -9.26 -5.08
CA ALA A 72 3.87 -10.16 -4.50
C ALA A 72 4.78 -9.46 -3.50
N LEU A 73 5.15 -8.20 -3.75
CA LEU A 73 5.87 -7.41 -2.76
C LEU A 73 5.01 -7.16 -1.52
N LEU A 74 3.73 -6.86 -1.71
CA LEU A 74 2.78 -6.66 -0.62
C LEU A 74 2.64 -7.90 0.26
N ASP A 75 2.54 -9.09 -0.34
CA ASP A 75 2.49 -10.36 0.41
C ASP A 75 3.76 -10.66 1.20
N ARG A 76 4.90 -10.09 0.84
CA ARG A 76 6.16 -10.25 1.59
C ARG A 76 6.30 -9.29 2.76
N ILE A 77 5.55 -8.19 2.74
CA ILE A 77 5.57 -7.12 3.74
C ILE A 77 4.59 -7.41 4.87
N LEU A 78 3.45 -8.03 4.54
CA LEU A 78 2.37 -8.38 5.44
C LEU A 78 2.71 -9.57 6.34
#